data_AF-A0A1E4TGM7-F1
#
_entry.id   AF-A0A1E4TGM7-F1
#
_cell.length_a   1.000
_cell.length_b   1.000
_cell.length_c   1.000
_cell.angle_alpha   90.00
_cell.angle_beta   90.00
_cell.angle_gamma   90.00
#
_symmetry.space_group_name_H-M   'P 1'
#
loop_
_entity.id
_entity.type
_entity.pdbx_description
1 polymer ?
#
loop_
_entity_poly.entity_id
_entity_poly.type
_entity_poly.pdbx_seq_one_letter_code
_entity_poly.pdbx_strand_id
1 'polypeptide(L)'
;MSNEKQIESIEDVAEHIRKRMRNLTKRKQKLEKYEEILSNGEGDSKLDEYQREALAHKKEVLLPLKELEDVQTALHELQIAEESQRKETEKAAAAIAKAEYHRGYDAAVEDSKKKILLLSQFLRDVSVRRVLTAEEARSPEDIEIDAAFEKVLHAVYCGNSSAVDTILKLINEDSDYVPETSVTYKKIAEEVKMDSEPVDIAESEGQSEKPETHNFGYKRGNDKAKSNGQRRKRYTQRGGRGNGPKSNDNGNDTKAN
;
A
#
# COMPACT_ATOMS: atom_id res chain seq x y z
N MET A 1 24.75 -4.69 7.74
CA MET A 1 23.79 -5.58 8.43
C MET A 1 22.42 -4.92 8.33
N SER A 2 21.35 -5.67 8.05
CA SER A 2 19.97 -5.14 7.95
C SER A 2 19.52 -4.56 9.30
N ASN A 3 18.76 -3.46 9.31
CA ASN A 3 18.16 -2.87 10.53
C ASN A 3 17.31 -3.90 11.29
N GLU A 4 16.66 -4.85 10.61
CA GLU A 4 15.88 -5.91 11.25
C GLU A 4 16.75 -6.83 12.12
N LYS A 5 17.98 -7.14 11.69
CA LYS A 5 18.92 -7.95 12.48
C LYS A 5 19.48 -7.20 13.69
N GLN A 6 19.50 -5.87 13.63
CA GLN A 6 19.90 -5.03 14.77
C GLN A 6 18.79 -4.95 15.81
N ILE A 7 17.53 -4.84 15.38
CA ILE A 7 16.36 -4.80 16.28
C ILE A 7 16.20 -6.13 17.02
N GLU A 8 16.30 -7.27 16.33
CA GLU A 8 16.23 -8.60 16.95
C GLU A 8 17.36 -8.79 17.98
N SER A 9 18.57 -8.32 17.65
CA SER A 9 19.71 -8.33 18.57
C SER A 9 19.52 -7.41 19.80
N ILE A 10 18.81 -6.29 19.67
CA ILE A 10 18.51 -5.38 20.79
C ILE A 10 17.47 -6.02 21.73
N GLU A 11 16.49 -6.73 21.17
CA GLU A 11 15.45 -7.40 21.94
C GLU A 11 16.00 -8.56 22.78
N ASP A 12 16.92 -9.35 22.22
CA ASP A 12 17.65 -10.39 22.94
C ASP A 12 18.47 -9.83 24.13
N VAL A 13 19.17 -8.71 23.90
CA VAL A 13 19.94 -8.01 24.94
C VAL A 13 19.01 -7.46 26.03
N ALA A 14 17.88 -6.87 25.65
CA ALA A 14 16.88 -6.37 26.58
C ALA A 14 16.28 -7.51 27.44
N GLU A 15 16.03 -8.69 26.84
CA GLU A 15 15.56 -9.86 27.58
C GLU A 15 16.60 -10.34 28.62
N HIS A 16 17.88 -10.38 28.24
CA HIS A 16 18.96 -10.74 29.15
C HIS A 16 19.08 -9.74 30.32
N ILE A 17 18.97 -8.44 30.04
CA ILE A 17 18.96 -7.38 31.07
C ILE A 17 17.78 -7.55 32.03
N ARG A 18 16.57 -7.76 31.52
CA ARG A 18 15.36 -7.99 32.35
C ARG A 18 15.51 -9.21 33.25
N LYS A 19 16.08 -10.31 32.75
CA LYS A 19 16.35 -11.53 33.54
C LYS A 19 17.34 -11.23 34.67
N ARG A 20 18.43 -10.51 34.37
CA ARG A 20 19.46 -10.14 35.36
C ARG A 20 18.91 -9.19 36.42
N MET A 21 18.14 -8.18 36.02
CA MET A 21 17.43 -7.29 36.94
C MET A 21 16.51 -8.07 37.86
N ARG A 22 15.64 -8.94 37.33
CA ARG A 22 14.75 -9.78 38.16
C ARG A 22 15.51 -10.58 39.22
N ASN A 23 16.67 -11.13 38.88
CA ASN A 23 17.51 -11.86 39.82
C ASN A 23 18.11 -10.96 40.90
N LEU A 24 18.60 -9.77 40.52
CA LEU A 24 19.15 -8.79 41.47
C LEU A 24 18.07 -8.17 42.35
N THR A 25 16.86 -7.90 41.84
CA THR A 25 15.71 -7.45 42.63
C THR A 25 15.32 -8.50 43.67
N LYS A 26 15.29 -9.80 43.31
CA LYS A 26 15.05 -10.88 44.29
C LYS A 26 16.13 -10.91 45.38
N ARG A 27 17.40 -10.66 45.04
CA ARG A 27 18.50 -10.56 46.01
C ARG A 27 18.35 -9.32 46.91
N LYS A 28 18.03 -8.17 46.33
CA LYS A 28 17.73 -6.92 47.04
C LYS A 28 16.60 -7.13 48.07
N GLN A 29 15.50 -7.75 47.68
CA GLN A 29 14.38 -8.06 48.59
C GLN A 29 14.77 -8.99 49.74
N LYS A 30 15.71 -9.92 49.52
CA LYS A 30 16.24 -10.77 50.62
C LYS A 30 17.11 -9.96 51.58
N LEU A 31 17.97 -9.08 51.04
CA LEU A 31 18.82 -8.20 51.85
C LEU A 31 17.97 -7.21 52.66
N GLU A 32 16.93 -6.64 52.08
CA GLU A 32 15.98 -5.77 52.78
C GLU A 32 15.32 -6.47 53.97
N LYS A 33 14.98 -7.76 53.85
CA LYS A 33 14.46 -8.56 54.97
C LYS A 33 15.50 -8.77 56.07
N TYR A 34 16.76 -8.96 55.73
CA TYR A 34 17.84 -9.09 56.73
C TYR A 34 18.09 -7.76 57.44
N GLU A 35 18.00 -6.63 56.73
CA GLU A 35 18.06 -5.30 57.34
C GLU A 35 16.87 -5.03 58.24
N GLU A 36 15.67 -5.48 57.85
CA GLU A 36 14.46 -5.35 58.67
C GLU A 36 14.63 -6.08 60.01
N ILE A 37 15.20 -7.30 60.01
CA ILE A 37 15.52 -8.08 61.23
C ILE A 37 16.50 -7.33 62.13
N LEU A 38 17.55 -6.71 61.56
CA LEU A 38 18.50 -5.88 62.31
C LEU A 38 17.82 -4.64 62.91
N SER A 39 16.96 -3.98 62.14
CA SER A 39 16.29 -2.73 62.54
C SER A 39 15.19 -2.93 63.58
N ASN A 40 14.55 -4.11 63.61
CA ASN A 40 13.48 -4.46 64.56
C ASN A 40 14.00 -4.82 65.96
N GLY A 41 15.28 -4.58 66.26
CA GLY A 41 15.86 -4.75 67.59
C GLY A 41 16.14 -6.20 67.98
N GLU A 42 16.05 -7.14 67.03
CA GLU A 42 16.35 -8.56 67.28
C GLU A 42 17.86 -8.83 67.38
N GLY A 43 18.69 -7.84 67.03
CA GLY A 43 20.14 -7.85 67.19
C GLY A 43 20.89 -8.70 66.17
N ASP A 44 22.18 -8.41 66.03
CA ASP A 44 23.10 -9.11 65.12
C ASP A 44 23.25 -10.63 65.45
N SER A 45 22.77 -11.06 66.61
CA SER A 45 22.83 -12.44 67.11
C SER A 45 21.81 -13.39 66.47
N LYS A 46 20.76 -12.88 65.81
CA LYS A 46 19.80 -13.73 65.08
C LYS A 46 20.18 -13.99 63.62
N LEU A 47 21.16 -13.26 63.08
CA LEU A 47 21.63 -13.46 61.72
C LEU A 47 22.75 -14.50 61.70
N ASP A 48 22.62 -15.44 60.76
CA ASP A 48 23.70 -16.39 60.46
C ASP A 48 24.90 -15.66 59.83
N GLU A 49 26.09 -16.25 59.90
CA GLU A 49 27.34 -15.70 59.35
C GLU A 49 27.19 -15.32 57.87
N TYR A 50 26.57 -16.20 57.08
CA TYR A 50 26.25 -15.95 55.67
C TYR A 50 25.31 -14.75 55.44
N GLN A 51 24.40 -14.46 56.37
CA GLN A 51 23.45 -13.36 56.24
C GLN A 51 24.12 -12.01 56.53
N ARG A 52 25.03 -12.00 57.50
CA ARG A 52 25.84 -10.81 57.84
C ARG A 52 26.85 -10.49 56.74
N GLU A 53 27.50 -11.51 56.19
CA GLU A 53 28.37 -11.35 55.03
C GLU A 53 27.59 -10.83 53.80
N ALA A 54 26.41 -11.39 53.52
CA ALA A 54 25.56 -10.91 52.42
C ALA A 54 25.15 -9.43 52.57
N LEU A 55 24.90 -8.95 53.79
CA LEU A 55 24.63 -7.55 54.08
C LEU A 55 25.86 -6.65 53.90
N ALA A 56 27.05 -7.12 54.26
CA ALA A 56 28.30 -6.40 54.03
C ALA A 56 28.52 -6.12 52.52
N HIS A 57 28.13 -7.08 51.68
CA HIS A 57 28.22 -6.99 50.21
C HIS A 57 26.96 -6.41 49.53
N LYS A 58 26.05 -5.76 50.28
CA LYS A 58 24.80 -5.19 49.72
C LYS A 58 25.02 -4.27 48.51
N LYS A 59 26.12 -3.49 48.52
CA LYS A 59 26.49 -2.58 47.43
C LYS A 59 26.70 -3.32 46.09
N GLU A 60 27.18 -4.56 46.13
CA GLU A 60 27.39 -5.41 44.95
C GLU A 60 26.08 -5.85 44.29
N VAL A 61 24.94 -5.73 44.99
CA VAL A 61 23.61 -6.00 44.42
C VAL A 61 22.96 -4.70 43.95
N LEU A 62 23.06 -3.63 44.75
CA LEU A 62 22.39 -2.36 44.45
C LEU A 62 23.00 -1.61 43.28
N LEU A 63 24.34 -1.57 43.18
CA LEU A 63 25.02 -0.79 42.14
C LEU A 63 24.78 -1.39 40.74
N PRO A 64 24.96 -2.72 40.51
CA PRO A 64 24.63 -3.31 39.23
C PRO A 64 23.13 -3.28 38.90
N LEU A 65 22.24 -3.31 39.90
CA LEU A 65 20.81 -3.17 39.64
C LEU A 65 20.49 -1.79 39.08
N LYS A 66 21.05 -0.72 39.67
CA LYS A 66 20.87 0.65 39.19
C LYS A 66 21.43 0.84 37.79
N GLU A 67 22.64 0.33 37.53
CA GLU A 67 23.25 0.39 36.19
C GLU A 67 22.37 -0.30 35.14
N LEU A 68 21.76 -1.45 35.48
CA LEU A 68 20.86 -2.15 34.57
C LEU A 68 19.53 -1.41 34.36
N GLU A 69 19.01 -0.73 35.38
CA GLU A 69 17.82 0.13 35.26
C GLU A 69 18.09 1.32 34.31
N ASP A 70 19.25 1.96 34.45
CA ASP A 70 19.68 3.07 33.58
C ASP A 70 19.84 2.58 32.13
N VAL A 71 20.49 1.42 31.92
CA VAL A 71 20.63 0.81 30.59
C VAL A 71 19.27 0.41 30.00
N GLN A 72 18.36 -0.16 30.79
CA GLN A 72 17.03 -0.52 30.32
C GLN A 72 16.25 0.71 29.84
N THR A 73 16.37 1.82 30.55
CA THR A 73 15.72 3.09 30.19
C THR A 73 16.27 3.61 28.87
N ALA A 74 17.61 3.65 28.72
CA ALA A 74 18.27 4.08 27.48
C ALA A 74 17.89 3.19 26.28
N LEU A 75 17.82 1.86 26.46
CA LEU A 75 17.40 0.95 25.39
C LEU A 75 15.95 1.20 24.95
N HIS A 76 15.05 1.47 25.89
CA HIS A 76 13.65 1.76 25.58
C HIS A 76 13.49 3.09 24.83
N GLU A 77 14.24 4.12 25.22
CA GLU A 77 14.26 5.40 24.51
C GLU A 77 14.78 5.26 23.08
N LEU A 78 15.84 4.47 22.89
CA LEU A 78 16.38 4.15 21.56
C LEU A 78 15.35 3.42 20.69
N GLN A 79 14.63 2.45 21.23
CA GLN A 79 13.57 1.73 20.50
C GLN A 79 12.45 2.67 20.04
N ILE A 80 12.02 3.60 20.90
CA ILE A 80 11.00 4.59 20.54
C ILE A 80 11.50 5.52 19.42
N ALA A 81 12.75 5.98 19.52
CA ALA A 81 13.35 6.87 18.54
C ALA A 81 13.53 6.19 17.18
N GLU A 82 13.94 4.92 17.16
CA GLU A 82 14.08 4.15 15.93
C GLU A 82 12.72 3.89 15.28
N GLU A 83 11.70 3.53 16.07
CA GLU A 83 10.35 3.32 15.55
C GLU A 83 9.73 4.61 15.00
N SER A 84 9.96 5.75 15.65
CA SER A 84 9.47 7.04 15.15
C SER A 84 10.15 7.43 13.85
N GLN A 85 11.48 7.28 13.77
CA GLN A 85 12.24 7.54 12.56
C GLN A 85 11.81 6.61 11.41
N ARG A 86 11.59 5.33 11.71
CA ARG A 86 11.04 4.37 10.74
C ARG A 86 9.68 4.83 10.21
N LYS A 87 8.75 5.22 11.08
CA LYS A 87 7.44 5.73 10.66
C LYS A 87 7.54 6.99 9.81
N GLU A 88 8.46 7.90 10.11
CA GLU A 88 8.68 9.10 9.32
C GLU A 88 9.24 8.79 7.93
N THR A 89 10.23 7.90 7.85
CA THR A 89 10.81 7.47 6.56
C THR A 89 9.78 6.71 5.71
N GLU A 90 8.98 5.82 6.31
CA GLU A 90 7.89 5.11 5.62
C GLU A 90 6.83 6.08 5.10
N LYS A 91 6.43 7.09 5.90
CA LYS A 91 5.49 8.14 5.46
C LYS A 91 6.06 8.96 4.30
N ALA A 92 7.33 9.36 4.38
CA ALA A 92 7.98 10.12 3.33
C ALA A 92 8.07 9.30 2.03
N ALA A 93 8.49 8.02 2.12
CA ALA A 93 8.54 7.11 0.99
C ALA A 93 7.15 6.90 0.36
N ALA A 94 6.10 6.71 1.18
CA ALA A 94 4.73 6.58 0.71
C ALA A 94 4.22 7.86 0.01
N ALA A 95 4.60 9.04 0.51
CA ALA A 95 4.24 10.31 -0.11
C ALA A 95 4.91 10.49 -1.48
N ILE A 96 6.20 10.12 -1.59
CA ILE A 96 6.95 10.14 -2.85
C ILE A 96 6.32 9.18 -3.86
N ALA A 97 6.10 7.91 -3.47
CA ALA A 97 5.50 6.91 -4.33
C ALA A 97 4.10 7.34 -4.83
N LYS A 98 3.30 7.96 -3.95
CA LYS A 98 2.00 8.50 -4.32
C LYS A 98 2.11 9.66 -5.32
N ALA A 99 3.06 10.57 -5.12
CA ALA A 99 3.28 11.69 -6.03
C ALA A 99 3.77 11.21 -7.41
N GLU A 100 4.67 10.22 -7.46
CA GLU A 100 5.14 9.60 -8.70
C GLU A 100 4.02 8.88 -9.44
N TYR A 101 3.17 8.13 -8.71
CA TYR A 101 1.99 7.49 -9.29
C TYR A 101 1.05 8.51 -9.95
N HIS A 102 0.70 9.59 -9.24
CA HIS A 102 -0.17 10.62 -9.81
C HIS A 102 0.46 11.32 -11.01
N ARG A 103 1.76 11.63 -10.95
CA ARG A 103 2.47 12.21 -12.09
C ARG A 103 2.46 11.29 -13.31
N GLY A 104 2.69 9.99 -13.12
CA GLY A 104 2.63 8.99 -14.19
C GLY A 104 1.21 8.85 -14.76
N TYR A 105 0.21 8.84 -13.88
CA TYR A 105 -1.20 8.79 -14.27
C TYR A 105 -1.60 10.01 -15.10
N ASP A 106 -1.29 11.22 -14.64
CA ASP A 106 -1.64 12.46 -15.34
C ASP A 106 -0.94 12.53 -16.71
N ALA A 107 0.33 12.13 -16.78
CA ALA A 107 1.06 12.04 -18.05
C ALA A 107 0.42 11.03 -19.02
N ALA A 108 -0.01 9.87 -18.53
CA ALA A 108 -0.68 8.85 -19.34
C ALA A 108 -2.07 9.31 -19.82
N VAL A 109 -2.80 10.08 -19.01
CA VAL A 109 -4.10 10.67 -19.40
C VAL A 109 -3.90 11.70 -20.49
N GLU A 110 -2.93 12.61 -20.36
CA GLU A 110 -2.64 13.61 -21.40
C GLU A 110 -2.15 12.97 -22.70
N ASP A 111 -1.30 11.95 -22.62
CA ASP A 111 -0.90 11.16 -23.78
C ASP A 111 -2.12 10.49 -24.45
N SER A 112 -2.99 9.85 -23.67
CA SER A 112 -4.22 9.21 -24.18
C SER A 112 -5.16 10.22 -24.84
N LYS A 113 -5.30 11.44 -24.31
CA LYS A 113 -6.09 12.50 -24.93
C LYS A 113 -5.56 12.88 -26.30
N LYS A 114 -4.23 13.04 -26.45
CA LYS A 114 -3.60 13.34 -27.75
C LYS A 114 -3.86 12.22 -28.76
N LYS A 115 -3.77 10.96 -28.32
CA LYS A 115 -4.05 9.78 -29.15
C LYS A 115 -5.49 9.74 -29.64
N ILE A 116 -6.44 9.96 -28.73
CA ILE A 116 -7.87 10.03 -29.05
C ILE A 116 -8.17 11.20 -29.99
N LEU A 117 -7.56 12.37 -29.74
CA LEU A 117 -7.73 13.54 -30.59
C LEU A 117 -7.25 13.28 -32.02
N LEU A 118 -6.05 12.73 -32.19
CA LEU A 118 -5.53 12.43 -33.53
C LEU A 118 -6.40 11.40 -34.25
N LEU A 119 -6.87 10.35 -33.54
CA LEU A 119 -7.82 9.40 -34.12
C LEU A 119 -9.13 10.07 -34.55
N SER A 120 -9.67 10.98 -33.73
CA SER A 120 -10.87 11.74 -34.06
C SER A 120 -10.67 12.65 -35.27
N GLN A 121 -9.50 13.31 -35.38
CA GLN A 121 -9.14 14.14 -36.52
C GLN A 121 -8.99 13.29 -37.78
N PHE A 122 -8.28 12.17 -37.69
CA PHE A 122 -8.16 11.21 -38.80
C PHE A 122 -9.53 10.75 -39.31
N LEU A 123 -10.43 10.33 -38.41
CA LEU A 123 -11.78 9.89 -38.80
C LEU A 123 -12.59 11.01 -39.46
N ARG A 124 -12.46 12.24 -38.97
CA ARG A 124 -13.08 13.43 -39.59
C ARG A 124 -12.52 13.64 -40.99
N ASP A 125 -11.20 13.62 -41.17
CA ASP A 125 -10.58 13.92 -42.46
C ASP A 125 -10.89 12.83 -43.49
N VAL A 126 -10.92 11.55 -43.07
CA VAL A 126 -11.42 10.44 -43.90
C VAL A 126 -12.86 10.71 -44.37
N SER A 127 -13.75 11.14 -43.46
CA SER A 127 -15.14 11.42 -43.81
C SER A 127 -15.29 12.58 -44.80
N VAL A 128 -14.48 13.63 -44.64
CA VAL A 128 -14.46 14.79 -45.54
C VAL A 128 -13.90 14.39 -46.91
N ARG A 129 -12.77 13.67 -46.93
CA ARG A 129 -12.13 13.21 -48.17
C ARG A 129 -13.07 12.33 -49.00
N ARG A 130 -13.83 11.44 -48.36
CA ARG A 130 -14.84 10.58 -49.03
C ARG A 130 -16.00 11.37 -49.66
N VAL A 131 -16.37 12.52 -49.12
CA VAL A 131 -17.40 13.39 -49.69
C VAL A 131 -16.85 14.19 -50.87
N LEU A 132 -15.62 14.69 -50.76
CA LEU A 132 -14.99 15.55 -51.76
C LEU A 132 -14.44 14.78 -52.98
N THR A 133 -14.24 13.46 -52.92
CA THR A 133 -13.74 12.65 -54.06
C THR A 133 -14.71 12.54 -55.25
N ALA A 134 -15.94 13.05 -55.13
CA ALA A 134 -16.97 12.93 -56.17
C ALA A 134 -16.91 14.03 -57.25
N GLU A 135 -16.24 15.17 -57.02
CA GLU A 135 -16.46 16.38 -57.84
C GLU A 135 -15.21 17.06 -58.42
N GLU A 136 -13.97 16.69 -58.06
CA GLU A 136 -12.77 17.44 -58.47
C GLU A 136 -11.65 16.58 -59.08
N ALA A 137 -10.99 17.11 -60.13
CA ALA A 137 -9.82 16.51 -60.76
C ALA A 137 -8.59 16.60 -59.84
N ARG A 138 -8.39 15.57 -59.02
CA ARG A 138 -7.27 15.46 -58.07
C ARG A 138 -5.95 15.07 -58.74
N SER A 139 -4.84 15.49 -58.15
CA SER A 139 -3.53 15.08 -58.61
C SER A 139 -3.31 13.57 -58.39
N PRO A 140 -2.43 12.90 -59.15
CA PRO A 140 -2.10 11.50 -58.91
C PRO A 140 -1.60 11.22 -57.47
N GLU A 141 -0.94 12.19 -56.85
CA GLU A 141 -0.43 12.08 -55.48
C GLU A 141 -1.57 12.11 -54.45
N ASP A 142 -2.57 12.96 -54.65
CA ASP A 142 -3.75 13.05 -53.77
C ASP A 142 -4.55 11.74 -53.81
N ILE A 143 -4.68 11.15 -55.00
CA ILE A 143 -5.38 9.86 -55.20
C ILE A 143 -4.68 8.75 -54.41
N GLU A 144 -3.35 8.74 -54.39
CA GLU A 144 -2.59 7.73 -53.64
C GLU A 144 -2.68 7.95 -52.13
N ILE A 145 -2.70 9.21 -51.68
CA ILE A 145 -2.94 9.56 -50.27
C ILE A 145 -4.33 9.11 -49.85
N ASP A 146 -5.37 9.43 -50.62
CA ASP A 146 -6.75 9.01 -50.31
C ASP A 146 -6.89 7.49 -50.22
N ALA A 147 -6.24 6.75 -51.13
CA ALA A 147 -6.20 5.29 -51.07
C ALA A 147 -5.53 4.78 -49.79
N ALA A 148 -4.47 5.44 -49.32
CA ALA A 148 -3.81 5.11 -48.06
C ALA A 148 -4.70 5.43 -46.85
N PHE A 149 -5.42 6.55 -46.85
CA PHE A 149 -6.41 6.89 -45.82
C PHE A 149 -7.51 5.83 -45.73
N GLU A 150 -8.05 5.36 -46.85
CA GLU A 150 -9.06 4.29 -46.90
C GLU A 150 -8.53 2.94 -46.38
N LYS A 151 -7.27 2.59 -46.71
CA LYS A 151 -6.62 1.37 -46.19
C LYS A 151 -6.44 1.43 -44.67
N VAL A 152 -6.00 2.58 -44.14
CA VAL A 152 -5.90 2.80 -42.70
C VAL A 152 -7.28 2.74 -42.04
N LEU A 153 -8.30 3.36 -42.63
CA LEU A 153 -9.67 3.29 -42.12
C LEU A 153 -10.19 1.85 -42.05
N HIS A 154 -9.97 1.07 -43.11
CA HIS A 154 -10.38 -0.33 -43.14
C HIS A 154 -9.68 -1.16 -42.05
N ALA A 155 -8.38 -0.93 -41.85
CA ALA A 155 -7.62 -1.58 -40.77
C ALA A 155 -8.16 -1.20 -39.39
N VAL A 156 -8.56 0.07 -39.19
CA VAL A 156 -9.20 0.53 -37.95
C VAL A 156 -10.55 -0.14 -37.72
N TYR A 157 -11.39 -0.25 -38.75
CA TYR A 157 -12.71 -0.88 -38.65
C TYR A 157 -12.68 -2.39 -38.42
N CYS A 158 -11.55 -3.05 -38.63
CA CYS A 158 -11.38 -4.46 -38.25
C CYS A 158 -11.48 -4.68 -36.73
N GLY A 159 -11.28 -3.65 -35.89
CA GLY A 159 -11.57 -3.67 -34.45
C GLY A 159 -10.79 -4.70 -33.63
N ASN A 160 -9.69 -5.24 -34.17
CA ASN A 160 -8.83 -6.24 -33.54
C ASN A 160 -7.51 -5.61 -33.06
N SER A 161 -6.57 -6.42 -32.54
CA SER A 161 -5.27 -5.92 -32.08
C SER A 161 -4.49 -5.18 -33.18
N SER A 162 -4.60 -5.60 -34.45
CA SER A 162 -3.92 -4.91 -35.56
C SER A 162 -4.50 -3.51 -35.84
N ALA A 163 -5.77 -3.27 -35.50
CA ALA A 163 -6.36 -1.93 -35.56
C ALA A 163 -5.67 -0.99 -34.56
N VAL A 164 -5.38 -1.49 -33.35
CA VAL A 164 -4.64 -0.74 -32.33
C VAL A 164 -3.21 -0.45 -32.82
N ASP A 165 -2.53 -1.45 -33.37
CA ASP A 165 -1.17 -1.27 -33.91
C ASP A 165 -1.14 -0.25 -35.05
N THR A 166 -2.13 -0.29 -35.94
CA THR A 166 -2.27 0.67 -37.05
C THR A 166 -2.47 2.09 -36.52
N ILE A 167 -3.33 2.27 -35.52
CA ILE A 167 -3.57 3.57 -34.88
C ILE A 167 -2.31 4.06 -34.16
N LEU A 168 -1.58 3.17 -33.49
CA LEU A 168 -0.32 3.52 -32.84
C LEU A 168 0.76 3.93 -33.84
N LYS A 169 0.86 3.27 -34.99
CA LYS A 169 1.76 3.69 -36.08
C LYS A 169 1.41 5.08 -36.60
N LEU A 170 0.12 5.37 -36.77
CA LEU A 170 -0.35 6.71 -37.16
C LEU A 170 -0.01 7.77 -36.09
N ILE A 171 -0.29 7.47 -34.83
CA ILE A 171 0.00 8.36 -33.68
C ILE A 171 1.48 8.66 -33.52
N ASN A 172 2.31 7.64 -33.67
CA ASN A 172 3.74 7.74 -33.49
C ASN A 172 4.45 8.31 -34.73
N GLU A 173 3.70 8.69 -35.77
CA GLU A 173 4.24 9.18 -37.04
C GLU A 173 5.27 8.21 -37.64
N ASP A 174 4.90 6.93 -37.66
CA ASP A 174 5.81 5.89 -38.10
C ASP A 174 6.21 6.08 -39.57
N SER A 175 7.48 5.83 -39.87
CA SER A 175 8.02 5.95 -41.22
C SER A 175 7.74 4.72 -42.08
N ASP A 176 7.12 3.69 -41.51
CA ASP A 176 6.58 2.55 -42.22
C ASP A 176 5.56 2.96 -43.29
N TYR A 177 5.55 2.22 -44.40
CA TYR A 177 4.56 2.35 -45.46
C TYR A 177 3.23 1.71 -45.04
N VAL A 178 2.11 2.35 -45.40
CA VAL A 178 0.79 1.73 -45.32
C VAL A 178 0.74 0.57 -46.31
N PRO A 179 0.26 -0.62 -45.90
CA PRO A 179 0.23 -1.79 -46.77
C PRO A 179 -0.39 -1.49 -48.14
N GLU A 180 0.30 -1.94 -49.20
CA GLU A 180 -0.12 -1.79 -50.60
C GLU A 180 -0.16 -0.34 -51.12
N THR A 181 0.53 0.61 -50.47
CA THR A 181 0.65 2.01 -50.92
C THR A 181 2.09 2.51 -50.80
N SER A 182 2.46 3.59 -51.49
CA SER A 182 3.77 4.24 -51.30
C SER A 182 3.75 5.36 -50.23
N VAL A 183 2.65 5.49 -49.49
CA VAL A 183 2.45 6.52 -48.47
C VAL A 183 2.80 5.97 -47.09
N THR A 184 3.52 6.76 -46.28
CA THR A 184 3.88 6.38 -44.90
C THR A 184 2.82 6.82 -43.90
N TYR A 185 2.76 6.15 -42.74
CA TYR A 185 1.89 6.56 -41.64
C TYR A 185 2.18 7.99 -41.17
N LYS A 186 3.46 8.39 -41.19
CA LYS A 186 3.89 9.77 -40.96
C LYS A 186 3.24 10.78 -41.90
N LYS A 187 3.23 10.51 -43.21
CA LYS A 187 2.64 11.43 -44.20
C LYS A 187 1.14 11.61 -43.96
N ILE A 188 0.42 10.53 -43.62
CA ILE A 188 -1.00 10.60 -43.24
C ILE A 188 -1.18 11.43 -41.96
N ALA A 189 -0.35 11.22 -40.95
CA ALA A 189 -0.43 11.96 -39.70
C ALA A 189 -0.14 13.46 -39.88
N GLU A 190 0.78 13.82 -40.78
CA GLU A 190 1.06 15.21 -41.16
C GLU A 190 -0.17 15.85 -41.83
N GLU A 191 -0.77 15.19 -42.81
CA GLU A 191 -2.01 15.64 -43.48
C GLU A 191 -3.14 15.89 -42.48
N VAL A 192 -3.37 14.95 -41.55
CA VAL A 192 -4.40 15.08 -40.50
C VAL A 192 -4.17 16.29 -39.58
N LYS A 193 -2.91 16.67 -39.38
CA LYS A 193 -2.54 17.84 -38.59
C LYS A 193 -2.63 19.14 -39.37
N MET A 194 -2.38 19.12 -40.69
CA MET A 194 -2.48 20.31 -41.52
C MET A 194 -3.95 20.75 -41.71
N ASP A 195 -4.88 19.79 -41.78
CA ASP A 195 -6.33 20.05 -41.91
C ASP A 195 -7.03 20.39 -40.58
N SER A 196 -6.26 20.67 -39.51
CA SER A 196 -6.79 20.83 -38.14
C SER A 196 -7.20 22.25 -37.75
N GLU A 197 -7.54 23.11 -38.72
CA GLU A 197 -8.29 24.33 -38.39
C GLU A 197 -9.65 23.96 -37.78
N PRO A 198 -10.11 24.69 -36.74
CA PRO A 198 -11.42 24.46 -36.16
C PRO A 198 -12.48 24.73 -37.24
N VAL A 199 -13.19 23.69 -37.63
CA VAL A 199 -14.40 23.84 -38.44
C VAL A 199 -15.43 24.52 -37.55
N ASP A 200 -15.64 25.82 -37.74
CA ASP A 200 -16.79 26.52 -37.19
C ASP A 200 -18.03 25.84 -37.77
N ILE A 201 -18.67 25.00 -36.95
CA ILE A 201 -19.96 24.42 -37.29
C ILE A 201 -20.93 25.60 -37.28
N ALA A 202 -21.15 26.18 -38.45
CA ALA A 202 -22.18 27.20 -38.65
C ALA A 202 -23.48 26.65 -38.08
N GLU A 203 -24.02 27.36 -37.09
CA GLU A 203 -25.28 27.05 -36.42
C GLU A 203 -26.38 26.89 -37.48
N SER A 204 -26.74 25.65 -37.80
CA SER A 204 -27.98 25.39 -38.51
C SER A 204 -29.12 25.67 -37.54
N GLU A 205 -29.68 26.88 -37.63
CA GLU A 205 -30.96 27.21 -37.02
C GLU A 205 -32.02 26.16 -37.40
N GLY A 206 -32.72 25.63 -36.39
CA GLY A 206 -34.04 25.02 -36.58
C GLY A 206 -34.23 23.62 -36.02
N GLN A 207 -34.34 23.47 -34.70
CA GLN A 207 -35.64 23.29 -34.03
C GLN A 207 -35.43 23.06 -32.53
N SER A 208 -35.94 24.01 -31.75
CA SER A 208 -36.06 23.93 -30.30
C SER A 208 -37.11 22.88 -29.91
N GLU A 209 -36.67 21.72 -29.43
CA GLU A 209 -37.46 20.93 -28.49
C GLU A 209 -36.65 20.75 -27.21
N LYS A 210 -37.16 21.37 -26.13
CA LYS A 210 -36.64 21.23 -24.77
C LYS A 210 -36.57 19.76 -24.40
N PRO A 211 -35.43 19.21 -23.94
CA PRO A 211 -35.46 17.95 -23.24
C PRO A 211 -35.99 18.22 -21.82
N GLU A 212 -37.14 17.63 -21.51
CA GLU A 212 -37.61 17.47 -20.15
C GLU A 212 -36.51 16.78 -19.31
N THR A 213 -36.16 17.40 -18.20
CA THR A 213 -35.15 16.88 -17.27
C THR A 213 -35.67 15.61 -16.59
N HIS A 214 -35.39 14.45 -17.17
CA HIS A 214 -35.58 13.19 -16.47
C HIS A 214 -34.40 12.96 -15.51
N ASN A 215 -34.68 13.24 -14.24
CA ASN A 215 -33.74 13.27 -13.12
C ASN A 215 -33.27 11.84 -12.78
N PHE A 216 -32.16 11.36 -13.33
CA PHE A 216 -31.48 10.15 -12.85
C PHE A 216 -30.61 10.49 -11.64
N GLY A 217 -31.19 10.30 -10.45
CA GLY A 217 -30.52 10.52 -9.17
C GLY A 217 -29.43 9.49 -8.91
N TYR A 218 -28.17 9.85 -9.18
CA TYR A 218 -27.02 9.17 -8.59
C TYR A 218 -26.79 9.74 -7.18
N LYS A 219 -27.25 9.00 -6.17
CA LYS A 219 -26.93 9.28 -4.76
C LYS A 219 -25.43 9.17 -4.55
N ARG A 220 -24.78 10.32 -4.36
CA ARG A 220 -23.48 10.45 -3.69
C ARG A 220 -23.61 9.92 -2.26
N GLY A 221 -23.02 8.76 -1.99
CA GLY A 221 -22.84 8.26 -0.63
C GLY A 221 -21.50 8.75 -0.09
N ASN A 222 -21.51 9.81 0.72
CA ASN A 222 -20.38 10.15 1.56
C ASN A 222 -20.92 10.69 2.88
N ASP A 223 -21.01 9.84 3.90
CA ASP A 223 -21.18 10.29 5.29
C ASP A 223 -20.55 9.30 6.28
N LYS A 224 -19.34 9.68 6.70
CA LYS A 224 -18.83 9.74 8.07
C LYS A 224 -19.26 8.67 9.07
N ALA A 225 -18.22 7.99 9.55
CA ALA A 225 -18.11 7.41 10.88
C ALA A 225 -18.67 8.30 12.00
N LYS A 226 -19.51 7.71 12.87
CA LYS A 226 -19.52 8.01 14.31
C LYS A 226 -19.77 6.73 15.11
N SER A 227 -19.06 6.70 16.23
CA SER A 227 -18.87 5.66 17.21
C SER A 227 -20.08 5.32 18.08
N ASN A 228 -19.91 4.20 18.79
CA ASN A 228 -20.43 3.82 20.11
C ASN A 228 -21.66 2.92 20.19
N GLY A 229 -21.47 1.82 20.93
CA GLY A 229 -22.40 1.45 21.98
C GLY A 229 -23.11 0.11 21.83
N GLN A 230 -22.43 -0.96 22.25
CA GLN A 230 -22.97 -2.07 23.04
C GLN A 230 -24.44 -2.48 22.81
N ARG A 231 -24.65 -3.70 22.29
CA ARG A 231 -25.68 -4.59 22.85
C ARG A 231 -25.39 -6.07 22.59
N ARG A 232 -24.98 -6.72 23.69
CA ARG A 232 -24.92 -8.18 23.88
C ARG A 232 -26.21 -8.87 23.41
N LYS A 233 -26.08 -10.00 22.72
CA LYS A 233 -26.92 -11.20 22.93
C LYS A 233 -26.10 -12.46 22.62
N ARG A 234 -25.57 -13.08 23.67
CA ARG A 234 -25.29 -14.52 23.71
C ARG A 234 -26.64 -15.22 23.84
N TYR A 235 -26.94 -16.19 22.98
CA TYR A 235 -27.82 -17.31 23.30
C TYR A 235 -27.62 -18.40 22.24
N THR A 236 -26.88 -19.44 22.59
CA THR A 236 -27.18 -20.80 22.15
C THR A 236 -27.19 -21.70 23.39
N GLN A 237 -28.38 -22.30 23.57
CA GLN A 237 -28.78 -23.41 24.43
C GLN A 237 -27.82 -24.62 24.30
N ARG A 238 -27.80 -25.68 25.13
CA ARG A 238 -28.41 -26.12 26.39
C ARG A 238 -28.07 -27.62 26.45
N GLY A 239 -27.61 -28.14 27.61
CA GLY A 239 -27.96 -29.52 28.01
C GLY A 239 -26.82 -30.48 28.38
N GLY A 240 -26.91 -31.02 29.61
CA GLY A 240 -26.31 -32.28 30.10
C GLY A 240 -25.01 -32.09 30.90
N ARG A 241 -25.00 -31.83 32.22
CA ARG A 241 -25.39 -32.68 33.37
C ARG A 241 -24.90 -34.14 33.27
N GLY A 242 -23.85 -34.45 34.02
CA GLY A 242 -23.44 -35.80 34.41
C GLY A 242 -22.55 -35.72 35.65
N ASN A 243 -23.09 -36.08 36.80
CA ASN A 243 -22.46 -36.06 38.12
C ASN A 243 -21.94 -37.47 38.46
N GLY A 244 -20.65 -37.58 38.81
CA GLY A 244 -20.03 -38.60 39.68
C GLY A 244 -19.88 -40.05 39.14
N PRO A 245 -19.20 -40.95 39.88
CA PRO A 245 -18.50 -40.79 41.16
C PRO A 245 -17.04 -41.28 41.18
N LYS A 246 -16.37 -40.97 42.31
CA LYS A 246 -15.07 -41.53 42.75
C LYS A 246 -15.16 -43.03 42.99
N SER A 247 -14.13 -43.77 42.58
CA SER A 247 -13.79 -45.08 43.14
C SER A 247 -12.30 -45.12 43.45
N ASN A 248 -11.99 -45.32 44.73
CA ASN A 248 -10.74 -45.92 45.19
C ASN A 248 -10.60 -47.31 44.55
N ASP A 249 -9.39 -47.71 44.18
CA ASP A 249 -8.93 -49.04 44.57
C ASP A 249 -7.39 -49.13 44.65
N ASN A 250 -6.97 -49.93 45.62
CA ASN A 250 -5.62 -50.29 46.00
C ASN A 250 -5.02 -51.37 45.08
N GLY A 251 -3.70 -51.60 45.23
CA GLY A 251 -3.02 -52.84 44.80
C GLY A 251 -1.83 -52.54 43.88
N ASN A 252 -0.61 -52.37 44.35
CA ASN A 252 0.31 -53.31 45.00
C ASN A 252 0.96 -54.34 44.03
N ASP A 253 2.31 -54.34 44.03
CA ASP A 253 3.26 -55.40 43.61
C ASP A 253 3.23 -55.88 42.13
N THR A 254 4.32 -56.10 41.39
CA THR A 254 5.56 -56.81 41.73
C THR A 254 6.58 -56.73 40.57
N LYS A 255 7.87 -56.62 40.91
CA LYS A 255 9.11 -57.28 40.35
C LYS A 255 9.39 -57.50 38.85
N ALA A 256 10.72 -57.43 38.59
CA ALA A 256 11.55 -58.04 37.54
C ALA A 256 11.52 -57.32 36.18
N ASN A 257 12.62 -56.97 35.53
CA ASN A 257 13.99 -57.52 35.51
C ASN A 257 14.98 -56.40 35.17
#